data_AF-A0A534SU49-F1
#
_entry.id   AF-A0A534SU49-F1
#
_cell.length_a   1.000
_cell.length_b   1.000
_cell.length_c   1.000
_cell.angle_alpha   90.00
_cell.angle_beta   90.00
_cell.angle_gamma   90.00
#
_symmetry.space_group_name_H-M   'P 1'
#
loop_
_entity.id
_entity.type
_entity.pdbx_description
1 polymer ?
#
loop_
_entity_poly.entity_id
_entity_poly.type
_entity_poly.pdbx_seq_one_letter_code
_entity_poly.pdbx_strand_id
1 'polypeptide(L)'
;MVIGRVTDDQQFRALWRGKEVAQIPIRALTKEAPAYQRRTARPANHDQMQQLDLSAVQEPSDLSAALKQLLASPNIASKEWIFRQYDHFVRTNTVVAPGADAAVIRVKGSDKGLALTIDGNSRYCYLDPYVGGVLAVVEAARNLACVGARPIGLTDCLNFGSPENPEVMWQFSQVIEGMLSACLALGVPVVSGNV
;
A
#
# COMPACT_ATOMS: atom_id res chain seq x y z
N MET A 1 37.15 3.42 5.83
CA MET A 1 37.53 3.70 4.43
C MET A 1 36.64 4.83 3.93
N VAL A 2 37.23 5.93 3.47
CA VAL A 2 36.47 7.06 2.91
C VAL A 2 36.38 6.86 1.40
N ILE A 3 35.16 6.85 0.85
CA ILE A 3 34.90 6.58 -0.59
C ILE A 3 34.54 7.84 -1.39
N GLY A 4 34.51 9.01 -0.75
CA GLY A 4 34.18 10.28 -1.38
C GLY A 4 34.13 11.43 -0.39
N ARG A 5 33.84 12.64 -0.88
CA ARG A 5 33.60 13.85 -0.08
C ARG A 5 32.42 14.62 -0.64
N VAL A 6 31.70 15.33 0.22
CA VAL A 6 30.64 16.27 -0.19
C VAL A 6 31.30 17.60 -0.57
N THR A 7 30.89 18.16 -1.70
CA THR A 7 31.29 19.49 -2.19
C THR A 7 30.05 20.38 -2.33
N ASP A 8 30.27 21.68 -2.50
CA ASP A 8 29.24 22.72 -2.62
C ASP A 8 28.97 23.18 -4.07
N ASP A 9 29.70 22.62 -5.04
CA ASP A 9 29.69 23.00 -6.46
C ASP A 9 28.54 22.38 -7.28
N GLN A 10 27.64 21.63 -6.66
CA GLN A 10 26.46 21.02 -7.29
C GLN A 10 26.79 20.03 -8.42
N GLN A 11 27.99 19.43 -8.41
CA GLN A 11 28.43 18.44 -9.41
C GLN A 11 28.62 17.07 -8.76
N PHE A 12 28.08 16.02 -9.39
CA PHE A 12 28.51 14.66 -9.14
C PHE A 12 29.77 14.37 -9.95
N ARG A 13 30.87 14.01 -9.27
CA ARG A 13 32.14 13.62 -9.90
C ARG A 13 32.54 12.21 -9.49
N ALA A 14 32.74 11.35 -10.47
CA ALA A 14 33.29 10.00 -10.26
C ALA A 14 34.75 9.95 -10.71
N LEU A 15 35.63 9.43 -9.86
CA LEU A 15 37.05 9.25 -10.16
C LEU A 15 37.39 7.76 -10.24
N TRP A 16 38.10 7.37 -11.29
CA TRP A 16 38.69 6.05 -11.42
C TRP A 16 40.21 6.18 -11.47
N ARG A 17 40.92 5.56 -10.53
CA ARG A 17 42.39 5.64 -10.42
C ARG A 17 42.92 7.08 -10.43
N GLY A 18 42.22 7.97 -9.72
CA GLY A 18 42.57 9.39 -9.60
C GLY A 18 42.24 10.25 -10.83
N LYS A 19 41.66 9.68 -11.90
CA LYS A 19 41.18 10.43 -13.06
C LYS A 19 39.68 10.60 -13.02
N GLU A 20 39.19 11.79 -13.33
CA GLU A 20 37.76 12.04 -13.49
C GLU A 20 37.23 11.26 -14.70
N VAL A 21 36.18 10.46 -14.49
CA VAL A 21 35.54 9.64 -15.54
C VAL A 21 34.08 10.03 -15.78
N ALA A 22 33.47 10.78 -14.87
CA ALA A 22 32.16 11.38 -15.08
C ALA A 22 32.03 12.66 -14.25
N GLN A 23 31.40 13.67 -14.85
CA GLN A 23 31.00 14.91 -14.21
C GLN A 23 29.58 15.24 -14.67
N ILE A 24 28.61 15.20 -13.76
CA ILE A 24 27.20 15.41 -14.07
C ILE A 24 26.61 16.42 -13.07
N PRO A 25 25.89 17.45 -13.53
CA PRO A 25 25.15 18.34 -12.64
C PRO A 25 24.16 17.55 -11.79
N ILE A 26 24.14 17.78 -10.47
CA ILE A 26 23.24 17.07 -9.55
C ILE A 26 21.76 17.28 -9.93
N ARG A 27 21.42 18.46 -10.45
CA ARG A 27 20.05 18.78 -10.90
C ARG A 27 19.58 17.87 -12.04
N ALA A 28 20.46 17.57 -12.99
CA ALA A 28 20.16 16.67 -14.11
C ALA A 28 19.81 15.25 -13.62
N LEU A 29 20.41 14.81 -12.51
CA LEU A 29 20.18 13.48 -11.93
C LEU A 29 18.96 13.41 -11.01
N THR A 30 18.44 14.54 -10.54
CA THR A 30 17.47 14.56 -9.42
C THR A 30 16.16 15.25 -9.74
N LYS A 31 16.19 16.37 -10.47
CA LYS A 31 15.02 17.26 -10.65
C LYS A 31 14.63 17.47 -12.10
N GLU A 32 15.55 17.27 -13.03
CA GLU A 32 15.34 17.54 -14.45
C GLU A 32 15.00 16.27 -15.24
N ALA A 33 14.70 15.16 -14.54
CA ALA A 33 14.13 13.98 -15.16
C ALA A 33 12.77 14.36 -15.80
N PRO A 34 12.51 14.01 -17.07
CA PRO A 34 11.26 14.35 -17.73
C PRO A 34 10.05 13.74 -17.01
N ALA A 35 9.09 14.58 -16.63
CA ALA A 35 7.78 14.13 -16.18
C ALA A 35 6.85 13.98 -17.39
N TYR A 36 6.13 12.86 -17.47
CA TYR A 36 5.24 12.57 -18.58
C TYR A 36 3.79 12.68 -18.15
N GLN A 37 2.99 13.43 -18.90
CA GLN A 37 1.54 13.33 -18.84
C GLN A 37 1.10 12.19 -19.75
N ARG A 38 0.81 11.04 -19.15
CA ARG A 38 0.36 9.85 -19.88
C ARG A 38 -1.13 9.97 -20.20
N ARG A 39 -1.53 9.39 -21.34
CA ARG A 39 -2.95 9.30 -21.71
C ARG A 39 -3.64 8.34 -20.76
N THR A 40 -4.87 8.67 -20.37
CA THR A 40 -5.74 7.82 -19.56
C THR A 40 -7.02 7.52 -20.34
N ALA A 41 -7.53 6.29 -20.23
CA ALA A 41 -8.80 5.90 -20.82
C ALA A 41 -9.50 4.89 -19.91
N ARG A 42 -10.79 5.07 -19.65
CA ARG A 42 -11.59 4.08 -18.92
C ARG A 42 -11.77 2.82 -19.78
N PRO A 43 -11.58 1.60 -19.23
CA PRO A 43 -11.81 0.37 -19.98
C PRO A 43 -13.25 0.29 -20.52
N ALA A 44 -13.40 -0.13 -21.78
CA ALA A 44 -14.71 -0.18 -22.44
C ALA A 44 -15.70 -1.16 -21.78
N ASN A 45 -15.19 -2.23 -21.17
CA ASN A 45 -15.98 -3.25 -20.48
C ASN A 45 -16.19 -2.97 -18.98
N HIS A 46 -15.74 -1.82 -18.46
CA HIS A 46 -15.82 -1.52 -17.03
C HIS A 46 -17.26 -1.49 -16.51
N ASP A 47 -18.21 -0.94 -17.28
CA ASP A 47 -19.63 -0.94 -16.89
C ASP A 47 -20.20 -2.36 -16.80
N GLN A 48 -19.78 -3.27 -17.68
CA GLN A 48 -20.19 -4.67 -17.64
C GLN A 48 -19.60 -5.40 -16.43
N MET A 49 -18.35 -5.09 -16.05
CA MET A 49 -17.71 -5.68 -14.86
C MET A 49 -18.43 -5.33 -13.56
N GLN A 50 -19.04 -4.14 -13.49
CA GLN A 50 -19.78 -3.69 -12.30
C GLN A 50 -21.23 -4.21 -12.26
N GLN A 51 -21.73 -4.82 -13.34
CA GLN A 51 -23.07 -5.39 -13.37
C GLN A 51 -23.10 -6.75 -12.66
N LEU A 52 -23.97 -6.85 -11.66
CA LEU A 52 -24.30 -8.11 -10.99
C LEU A 52 -25.81 -8.22 -10.88
N ASP A 53 -26.39 -9.24 -11.52
CA ASP A 53 -27.79 -9.59 -11.32
C ASP A 53 -27.93 -10.37 -10.00
N LEU A 54 -28.34 -9.65 -8.95
CA LEU A 54 -28.56 -10.24 -7.62
C LEU A 54 -29.66 -11.31 -7.63
N SER A 55 -30.62 -11.24 -8.57
CA SER A 55 -31.67 -12.25 -8.68
C SER A 55 -31.18 -13.58 -9.25
N ALA A 56 -30.07 -13.56 -9.99
CA ALA A 56 -29.40 -14.75 -10.51
C ALA A 56 -28.43 -15.38 -9.49
N VAL A 57 -28.12 -14.69 -8.39
CA VAL A 57 -27.26 -15.22 -7.32
C VAL A 57 -28.08 -16.16 -6.45
N GLN A 58 -27.82 -17.46 -6.56
CA GLN A 58 -28.49 -18.47 -5.74
C GLN A 58 -27.92 -18.47 -4.33
N GLU A 59 -28.81 -18.35 -3.34
CA GLU A 59 -28.42 -18.54 -1.94
C GLU A 59 -27.99 -20.00 -1.70
N PRO A 60 -26.87 -20.25 -1.00
CA PRO A 60 -26.45 -21.60 -0.68
C PRO A 60 -27.51 -22.31 0.17
N SER A 61 -27.96 -23.49 -0.28
CA SER A 61 -28.91 -24.31 0.48
C SER A 61 -28.34 -24.87 1.79
N ASP A 62 -27.01 -24.95 1.90
CA ASP A 62 -26.28 -25.31 3.11
C ASP A 62 -25.26 -24.23 3.48
N LEU A 63 -25.65 -23.36 4.41
CA LEU A 63 -24.80 -22.28 4.91
C LEU A 63 -23.59 -22.79 5.70
N SER A 64 -23.70 -23.97 6.33
CA SER A 64 -22.57 -24.56 7.06
C SER A 64 -21.49 -25.03 6.09
N ALA A 65 -21.89 -25.65 4.98
CA ALA A 65 -20.96 -25.99 3.90
C ALA A 65 -20.33 -24.73 3.27
N ALA A 66 -21.13 -23.70 2.99
CA ALA A 66 -20.63 -22.43 2.45
C ALA A 66 -19.60 -21.76 3.37
N LEU A 67 -19.88 -21.69 4.68
CA LEU A 67 -18.94 -21.16 5.67
C LEU A 67 -17.63 -21.96 5.69
N LYS A 68 -17.71 -23.30 5.66
CA LYS A 68 -16.50 -24.15 5.61
C LYS A 68 -15.68 -23.89 4.35
N GLN A 69 -16.33 -23.66 3.20
CA GLN A 69 -15.63 -23.29 1.97
C GLN A 69 -14.93 -21.93 2.08
N LEU A 70 -15.60 -20.93 2.67
CA LEU A 70 -14.99 -19.62 2.91
C LEU A 70 -13.78 -19.73 3.83
N LEU A 71 -13.90 -20.41 4.97
CA LEU A 71 -12.80 -20.61 5.92
C LEU A 71 -11.63 -21.41 5.35
N ALA A 72 -11.88 -22.28 4.37
CA ALA A 72 -10.84 -23.03 3.67
C ALA A 72 -10.11 -22.20 2.59
N SER A 73 -10.66 -21.06 2.17
CA SER A 73 -10.04 -20.20 1.17
C SER A 73 -8.72 -19.60 1.69
N PRO A 74 -7.60 -19.68 0.94
CA PRO A 74 -6.33 -19.09 1.36
C PRO A 74 -6.40 -17.59 1.69
N ASN A 75 -7.34 -16.86 1.09
CA ASN A 75 -7.55 -15.44 1.38
C ASN A 75 -8.10 -15.21 2.80
N ILE A 76 -8.90 -16.14 3.33
CA ILE A 76 -9.58 -16.01 4.64
C ILE A 76 -8.91 -16.86 5.72
N ALA A 77 -8.42 -18.05 5.36
CA ALA A 77 -7.83 -19.03 6.28
C ALA A 77 -6.73 -18.45 7.16
N SER A 78 -6.49 -19.09 8.31
CA SER A 78 -5.47 -18.67 9.28
C SER A 78 -4.09 -18.48 8.62
N LYS A 79 -3.48 -17.33 8.88
CA LYS A 79 -2.12 -16.99 8.45
C LYS A 79 -1.06 -17.39 9.48
N GLU A 80 -1.45 -18.18 10.48
CA GLU A 80 -0.60 -18.58 11.59
C GLU A 80 0.67 -19.31 11.17
N TRP A 81 0.58 -20.15 10.14
CA TRP A 81 1.75 -20.83 9.60
C TRP A 81 2.82 -19.83 9.08
N ILE A 82 2.42 -18.64 8.61
CA ILE A 82 3.33 -17.60 8.14
C ILE A 82 4.04 -16.98 9.34
N PHE A 83 3.28 -16.41 10.28
CA PHE A 83 3.90 -15.61 11.33
C PHE A 83 4.62 -16.45 12.40
N ARG A 84 4.30 -17.74 12.56
CA ARG A 84 5.05 -18.64 13.46
C ARG A 84 6.50 -18.90 13.01
N GLN A 85 6.82 -18.62 11.75
CA GLN A 85 8.19 -18.74 11.24
C GLN A 85 9.09 -17.57 11.68
N TYR A 86 8.51 -16.50 12.22
CA TYR A 86 9.22 -15.30 12.63
C TYR A 86 9.09 -15.07 14.14
N ASP A 87 10.16 -14.62 14.76
CA ASP A 87 10.09 -14.15 16.13
C ASP A 87 9.34 -12.81 16.17
N HIS A 88 8.31 -12.75 17.02
CA HIS A 88 7.46 -11.59 17.23
C HIS A 88 7.49 -11.07 18.68
N PHE A 89 8.43 -11.56 19.50
CA PHE A 89 8.57 -11.17 20.91
C PHE A 89 9.96 -10.63 21.28
N VAL A 90 10.94 -10.65 20.37
CA VAL A 90 12.29 -10.14 20.60
C VAL A 90 12.21 -8.68 21.03
N ARG A 91 12.96 -8.39 22.12
CA ARG A 91 12.92 -7.12 22.89
C ARG A 91 11.65 -6.87 23.71
N THR A 92 10.70 -7.81 23.74
CA THR A 92 9.47 -7.85 24.56
C THR A 92 8.62 -6.58 24.48
N ASN A 93 8.56 -5.98 23.29
CA ASN A 93 7.79 -4.76 23.04
C ASN A 93 6.42 -5.00 22.40
N THR A 94 6.17 -6.20 21.88
CA THR A 94 4.90 -6.55 21.25
C THR A 94 3.82 -6.68 22.33
N VAL A 95 2.76 -5.89 22.23
CA VAL A 95 1.62 -5.89 23.15
C VAL A 95 0.50 -6.78 22.60
N VAL A 96 0.28 -6.72 21.28
CA VAL A 96 -0.70 -7.55 20.57
C VAL A 96 0.07 -8.47 19.63
N ALA A 97 -0.06 -9.78 19.84
CA ALA A 97 0.56 -10.79 19.00
C ALA A 97 -0.09 -10.85 17.61
N PRO A 98 0.61 -11.40 16.59
CA PRO A 98 0.04 -11.58 15.25
C PRO A 98 -1.28 -12.37 15.28
N GLY A 99 -2.22 -12.00 14.39
CA GLY A 99 -3.55 -12.60 14.30
C GLY A 99 -4.70 -11.71 14.77
N ALA A 100 -4.41 -10.52 15.30
CA ALA A 100 -5.37 -9.43 15.48
C ALA A 100 -5.44 -8.51 14.25
N ASP A 101 -6.38 -7.57 14.24
CA ASP A 101 -6.59 -6.61 13.14
C ASP A 101 -5.40 -5.66 12.92
N ALA A 102 -4.60 -5.39 13.95
CA ALA A 102 -3.40 -4.58 13.87
C ALA A 102 -2.33 -5.03 14.89
N ALA A 103 -1.06 -4.86 14.54
CA ALA A 103 0.05 -5.06 15.45
C ALA A 103 0.18 -3.86 16.38
N VAL A 104 0.45 -4.10 17.67
CA VAL A 104 0.68 -3.02 18.65
C VAL A 104 2.02 -3.23 19.35
N ILE A 105 2.88 -2.22 19.27
CA ILE A 105 4.23 -2.22 19.83
C ILE A 105 4.37 -1.10 20.86
N ARG A 106 4.84 -1.44 22.05
CA ARG A 106 5.10 -0.49 23.14
C ARG A 106 6.34 0.36 22.85
N VAL A 107 6.26 1.65 23.15
CA VAL A 107 7.41 2.56 23.18
C VAL A 107 8.01 2.53 24.59
N LYS A 108 9.18 1.90 24.75
CA LYS A 108 9.85 1.74 26.06
C LYS A 108 10.08 3.08 26.74
N GLY A 109 9.89 3.12 28.06
CA GLY A 109 10.06 4.34 28.86
C GLY A 109 8.90 5.32 28.72
N SER A 110 7.78 4.91 28.12
CA SER A 110 6.56 5.71 28.02
C SER A 110 5.31 4.85 28.23
N ASP A 111 4.17 5.50 28.35
CA ASP A 111 2.82 4.93 28.35
C ASP A 111 2.23 4.80 26.93
N LYS A 112 3.03 5.03 25.89
CA LYS A 112 2.59 5.05 24.49
C LYS A 112 2.82 3.71 23.77
N GLY A 113 1.97 3.44 22.78
CA GLY A 113 2.12 2.36 21.82
C GLY A 113 2.00 2.87 20.38
N LEU A 114 2.60 2.15 19.45
CA LEU A 114 2.44 2.33 18.01
C LEU A 114 1.64 1.15 17.47
N ALA A 115 0.59 1.44 16.72
CA ALA A 115 -0.21 0.44 16.03
C ALA A 115 0.06 0.50 14.52
N LEU A 116 0.15 -0.67 13.90
CA LEU A 116 0.43 -0.81 12.46
C LEU A 116 -0.49 -1.88 11.87
N THR A 117 -0.96 -1.62 10.65
CA THR A 117 -1.70 -2.58 9.85
C THR A 117 -1.38 -2.36 8.37
N ILE A 118 -1.76 -3.33 7.54
CA ILE A 118 -1.57 -3.29 6.08
C ILE A 118 -2.79 -3.92 5.42
N ASP A 119 -3.38 -3.17 4.48
CA ASP A 119 -4.63 -3.57 3.85
C ASP A 119 -4.61 -3.25 2.36
N GLY A 120 -5.36 -4.02 1.59
CA GLY A 120 -5.48 -3.87 0.15
C GLY A 120 -6.29 -5.00 -0.47
N ASN A 121 -7.33 -4.63 -1.23
CA ASN A 121 -8.19 -5.58 -1.92
C ASN A 121 -8.14 -5.36 -3.42
N SER A 122 -7.36 -6.19 -4.11
CA SER A 122 -7.18 -6.10 -5.56
C SER A 122 -8.48 -6.32 -6.34
N ARG A 123 -9.43 -7.10 -5.81
CA ARG A 123 -10.72 -7.33 -6.47
C ARG A 123 -11.59 -6.09 -6.46
N TYR A 124 -11.59 -5.33 -5.35
CA TYR A 124 -12.28 -4.04 -5.30
C TYR A 124 -11.61 -3.04 -6.24
N CYS A 125 -10.29 -2.92 -6.20
CA CYS A 125 -9.56 -2.03 -7.12
C CYS A 125 -9.75 -2.41 -8.60
N TYR A 126 -9.95 -3.69 -8.91
CA TYR A 126 -10.21 -4.15 -10.27
C TYR A 126 -11.62 -3.76 -10.75
N LEU A 127 -12.63 -3.94 -9.90
CA LEU A 127 -14.04 -3.66 -10.23
C LEU A 127 -14.37 -2.17 -10.23
N ASP A 128 -13.81 -1.43 -9.27
CA ASP A 128 -13.93 0.02 -9.17
C ASP A 128 -12.64 0.57 -8.53
N PRO A 129 -11.71 1.09 -9.34
CA PRO A 129 -10.43 1.56 -8.83
C PRO A 129 -10.55 2.70 -7.83
N TYR A 130 -11.52 3.61 -8.01
CA TYR A 130 -11.73 4.72 -7.08
C TYR A 130 -12.23 4.22 -5.73
N VAL A 131 -13.30 3.41 -5.74
CA VAL A 131 -13.85 2.84 -4.50
C VAL A 131 -12.85 1.89 -3.85
N GLY A 132 -12.08 1.12 -4.63
CA GLY A 132 -11.00 0.28 -4.14
C GLY A 132 -9.92 1.07 -3.40
N GLY A 133 -9.49 2.21 -3.94
CA GLY A 133 -8.55 3.12 -3.28
C GLY A 133 -9.11 3.70 -1.97
N VAL A 134 -10.39 4.11 -1.96
CA VAL A 134 -11.07 4.56 -0.73
C VAL A 134 -11.08 3.44 0.32
N LEU A 135 -11.53 2.24 -0.08
CA LEU A 135 -11.70 1.12 0.83
C LEU A 135 -10.38 0.64 1.43
N ALA A 136 -9.28 0.64 0.66
CA ALA A 136 -7.96 0.26 1.17
C ALA A 136 -7.52 1.13 2.36
N VAL A 137 -7.69 2.46 2.24
CA VAL A 137 -7.36 3.40 3.33
C VAL A 137 -8.32 3.25 4.52
N VAL A 138 -9.62 3.10 4.24
CA VAL A 138 -10.65 2.99 5.28
C VAL A 138 -10.53 1.67 6.05
N GLU A 139 -10.17 0.57 5.39
CA GLU A 139 -9.93 -0.72 6.03
C GLU A 139 -8.74 -0.65 6.99
N ALA A 140 -7.62 -0.07 6.56
CA ALA A 140 -6.47 0.17 7.43
C ALA A 140 -6.82 1.06 8.63
N ALA A 141 -7.55 2.14 8.41
CA ALA A 141 -8.00 3.00 9.51
C ALA A 141 -8.92 2.25 10.50
N ARG A 142 -9.81 1.38 9.99
CA ARG A 142 -10.73 0.57 10.81
C ARG A 142 -9.97 -0.46 11.65
N ASN A 143 -9.02 -1.16 11.05
CA ASN A 143 -8.18 -2.15 11.74
C ASN A 143 -7.38 -1.52 12.88
N LEU A 144 -6.84 -0.31 12.69
CA LEU A 144 -6.21 0.46 13.77
C LEU A 144 -7.20 0.86 14.87
N ALA A 145 -8.41 1.28 14.49
CA ALA A 145 -9.44 1.65 15.46
C ALA A 145 -9.89 0.45 16.33
N CYS A 146 -9.96 -0.76 15.76
CA CYS A 146 -10.31 -1.99 16.49
C CYS A 146 -9.35 -2.31 17.65
N VAL A 147 -8.07 -1.90 17.55
CA VAL A 147 -7.09 -2.05 18.63
C VAL A 147 -6.97 -0.80 19.52
N GLY A 148 -7.91 0.15 19.39
CA GLY A 148 -7.94 1.39 20.16
C GLY A 148 -6.94 2.45 19.72
N ALA A 149 -6.34 2.31 18.53
CA ALA A 149 -5.38 3.26 18.00
C ALA A 149 -6.05 4.34 17.14
N ARG A 150 -5.43 5.51 17.10
CA ARG A 150 -5.79 6.59 16.17
C ARG A 150 -4.84 6.57 14.97
N PRO A 151 -5.34 6.49 13.73
CA PRO A 151 -4.50 6.67 12.54
C PRO A 151 -3.83 8.04 12.53
N ILE A 152 -2.52 8.10 12.26
CA ILE A 152 -1.74 9.35 12.24
C ILE A 152 -0.94 9.57 10.95
N GLY A 153 -0.84 8.55 10.10
CA GLY A 153 -0.13 8.62 8.82
C GLY A 153 -0.30 7.31 8.06
N LEU A 154 -0.11 7.40 6.75
CA LEU A 154 -0.20 6.27 5.83
C LEU A 154 1.07 6.20 4.97
N THR A 155 1.49 4.98 4.67
CA THR A 155 2.44 4.71 3.59
C THR A 155 1.76 3.86 2.54
N ASP A 156 1.95 4.19 1.27
CA ASP A 156 1.37 3.45 0.16
C ASP A 156 2.40 2.61 -0.60
N CYS A 157 1.93 1.56 -1.26
CA CYS A 157 2.72 0.72 -2.14
C CYS A 157 1.87 0.40 -3.38
N LEU A 158 1.94 1.28 -4.37
CA LEU A 158 1.15 1.20 -5.59
C LEU A 158 1.80 0.20 -6.54
N ASN A 159 1.06 -0.84 -6.94
CA ASN A 159 1.55 -1.91 -7.80
C ASN A 159 0.64 -2.03 -9.02
N PHE A 160 1.05 -1.43 -10.13
CA PHE A 160 0.27 -1.36 -11.37
C PHE A 160 1.07 -1.87 -12.57
N GLY A 161 0.36 -2.22 -13.64
CA GLY A 161 0.98 -2.56 -14.92
C GLY A 161 1.64 -1.34 -15.60
N SER A 162 2.04 -1.51 -16.85
CA SER A 162 2.71 -0.43 -17.59
C SER A 162 1.84 0.84 -17.68
N PRO A 163 2.37 2.02 -17.31
CA PRO A 163 1.67 3.31 -17.42
C PRO A 163 1.52 3.78 -18.88
N GLU A 164 2.06 3.03 -19.85
CA GLU A 164 1.86 3.27 -21.28
C GLU A 164 0.51 2.74 -21.77
N ASN A 165 -0.10 1.81 -21.04
CA ASN A 165 -1.47 1.39 -21.29
C ASN A 165 -2.44 2.43 -20.70
N PRO A 166 -3.27 3.12 -21.50
CA PRO A 166 -4.19 4.14 -21.01
C PRO A 166 -5.20 3.62 -19.97
N GLU A 167 -5.60 2.36 -20.06
CA GLU A 167 -6.53 1.72 -19.12
C GLU A 167 -5.88 1.49 -17.75
N VAL A 168 -4.63 1.04 -17.73
CA VAL A 168 -3.86 0.86 -16.49
C VAL A 168 -3.54 2.20 -15.85
N MET A 169 -3.14 3.20 -16.65
CA MET A 169 -2.89 4.55 -16.15
C MET A 169 -4.18 5.20 -15.60
N TRP A 170 -5.33 4.91 -16.21
CA TRP A 170 -6.63 5.32 -15.67
C TRP A 170 -6.92 4.67 -14.32
N GLN A 171 -6.74 3.35 -14.19
CA GLN A 171 -6.92 2.65 -12.91
C GLN A 171 -6.00 3.21 -11.81
N PHE A 172 -4.72 3.43 -12.14
CA PHE A 172 -3.74 4.04 -11.24
C PHE A 172 -4.19 5.42 -10.75
N SER A 173 -4.58 6.30 -11.67
CA SER A 173 -5.10 7.64 -11.34
C SER A 173 -6.32 7.56 -10.44
N GLN A 174 -7.27 6.67 -10.74
CA GLN A 174 -8.51 6.53 -9.97
C GLN A 174 -8.25 6.00 -8.56
N VAL A 175 -7.33 5.05 -8.37
CA VAL A 175 -6.93 4.57 -7.03
C VAL A 175 -6.34 5.71 -6.20
N ILE A 176 -5.45 6.52 -6.79
CA ILE A 176 -4.87 7.68 -6.10
C ILE A 176 -5.95 8.68 -5.67
N GLU A 177 -6.90 9.00 -6.55
CA GLU A 177 -8.03 9.90 -6.23
C GLU A 177 -8.90 9.34 -5.10
N GLY A 178 -9.15 8.03 -5.09
CA GLY A 178 -9.87 7.35 -4.02
C GLY A 178 -9.14 7.42 -2.68
N MET A 179 -7.84 7.10 -2.69
CA MET A 179 -6.99 7.19 -1.51
C MET A 179 -6.92 8.62 -0.97
N LEU A 180 -6.76 9.62 -1.84
CA LEU A 180 -6.77 11.04 -1.48
C LEU A 180 -8.08 11.42 -0.78
N SER A 181 -9.22 11.02 -1.35
CA SER A 181 -10.54 11.29 -0.80
C SER A 181 -10.69 10.72 0.62
N ALA A 182 -10.25 9.47 0.83
CA ALA A 182 -10.27 8.84 2.15
C ALA A 182 -9.30 9.50 3.14
N CYS A 183 -8.09 9.84 2.71
CA CYS A 183 -7.09 10.52 3.53
C CYS A 183 -7.58 11.89 4.00
N LEU A 184 -8.20 12.68 3.12
CA LEU A 184 -8.81 13.96 3.46
C LEU A 184 -9.96 13.80 4.46
N ALA A 185 -10.85 12.82 4.24
CA ALA A 185 -11.98 12.56 5.13
C ALA A 185 -11.55 12.12 6.53
N LEU A 186 -10.46 11.34 6.64
CA LEU A 186 -9.94 10.84 7.92
C LEU A 186 -8.91 11.78 8.58
N GLY A 187 -8.44 12.80 7.85
CA GLY A 187 -7.35 13.67 8.32
C GLY A 187 -6.02 12.93 8.49
N VAL A 188 -5.76 11.95 7.62
CA VAL A 188 -4.55 11.10 7.66
C VAL A 188 -3.64 11.46 6.48
N PRO A 189 -2.43 11.97 6.72
CA PRO A 189 -1.51 12.29 5.63
C PRO A 189 -0.80 11.04 5.09
N VAL A 190 -0.49 11.05 3.79
CA VAL A 190 0.50 10.14 3.21
C VAL A 190 1.90 10.68 3.54
N VAL A 191 2.72 9.88 4.23
CA VAL A 191 4.05 10.30 4.72
C VAL A 191 5.22 9.67 3.96
N SER A 192 4.96 8.58 3.24
CA SER A 192 5.92 7.86 2.40
C SER A 192 5.17 6.97 1.42
N GLY A 193 5.87 6.42 0.42
CA GLY A 193 5.28 5.43 -0.46
C GLY A 193 6.27 4.79 -1.42
N ASN A 194 5.76 3.85 -2.22
CA ASN A 194 6.44 3.24 -3.36
C ASN A 194 5.46 3.15 -4.54
N VAL A 195 5.99 3.30 -5.76
CA VAL A 195 5.26 3.14 -7.02
C VAL A 195 6.06 2.28 -7.98
#